data_AF-A0A4Q1F5E0-F1
#
_entry.id   AF-A0A4Q1F5E0-F1
#
_cell.length_a   1.000
_cell.length_b   1.000
_cell.length_c   1.000
_cell.angle_alpha   90.00
_cell.angle_beta   90.00
_cell.angle_gamma   90.00
#
_symmetry.space_group_name_H-M   'P 1'
#
loop_
_entity.id
_entity.type
_entity.pdbx_description
1 polymer ?
#
loop_
_entity_poly.entity_id
_entity_poly.type
_entity_poly.pdbx_seq_one_letter_code
_entity_poly.pdbx_strand_id
1 'polypeptide(L)'
;MEINETKQAERNLKAIEFEKAGEIEKAIALYEENITEGFKGNHSYDRLAAIYKNQLDLENEIRVLEKAIIVYEAITIEDRIEGLPKLFRFKNRLEKAIETKKQLTKQKKAKLK
;
A
#
# COMPACT_ATOMS: atom_id res chain seq x y z
N MET A 1 16.83 -6.07 14.42
CA MET A 1 16.71 -6.95 13.23
C MET A 1 17.24 -6.12 12.08
N GLU A 2 18.35 -6.54 11.47
CA GLU A 2 18.99 -5.78 10.39
C GLU A 2 18.09 -5.82 9.15
N ILE A 3 17.67 -4.66 8.64
CA ILE A 3 16.87 -4.56 7.42
C ILE A 3 17.80 -4.89 6.26
N ASN A 4 17.63 -6.07 5.66
CA ASN A 4 18.36 -6.43 4.46
C ASN A 4 17.57 -5.97 3.23
N GLU A 5 17.89 -4.79 2.72
CA GLU A 5 17.23 -4.18 1.55
C GLU A 5 17.26 -5.12 0.32
N THR A 6 18.30 -5.96 0.18
CA THR A 6 18.39 -6.99 -0.87
C THR A 6 17.28 -8.03 -0.75
N LYS A 7 16.98 -8.50 0.47
CA LYS A 7 15.91 -9.47 0.71
C LYS A 7 14.54 -8.90 0.37
N GLN A 8 14.30 -7.63 0.70
CA GLN A 8 13.03 -6.98 0.36
C GLN A 8 12.86 -6.81 -1.16
N ALA A 9 13.95 -6.49 -1.87
CA ALA A 9 13.96 -6.46 -3.33
C ALA A 9 13.67 -7.84 -3.95
N GLU A 10 14.29 -8.91 -3.44
CA GLU A 10 14.02 -10.29 -3.87
C GLU A 10 12.55 -10.69 -3.65
N ARG A 11 11.98 -10.36 -2.47
CA ARG A 11 10.54 -10.60 -2.21
C ARG A 11 9.66 -9.85 -3.21
N ASN A 12 10.00 -8.61 -3.57
CA ASN A 12 9.25 -7.86 -4.57
C ASN A 12 9.31 -8.51 -5.95
N LEU A 13 10.49 -8.97 -6.38
CA LEU A 13 10.64 -9.67 -7.66
C LEU A 13 9.80 -10.95 -7.69
N LYS A 14 9.85 -11.75 -6.62
CA LYS A 14 9.05 -12.97 -6.50
C LYS A 14 7.54 -12.69 -6.42
N ALA A 15 7.14 -11.61 -5.74
CA ALA A 15 5.74 -11.19 -5.70
C ALA A 15 5.23 -10.79 -7.09
N ILE A 16 6.05 -10.11 -7.90
CA ILE A 16 5.72 -9.77 -9.30
C ILE A 16 5.51 -11.05 -10.13
N GLU A 17 6.33 -12.08 -9.93
CA GLU A 17 6.15 -13.39 -10.60
C GLU A 17 4.81 -14.02 -10.24
N PHE A 18 4.45 -14.04 -8.95
CA PHE A 18 3.15 -14.52 -8.49
C PHE A 18 1.99 -13.70 -9.06
N GLU A 19 2.10 -12.37 -9.13
CA GLU A 19 1.06 -11.54 -9.76
C GLU A 19 0.87 -11.89 -11.25
N LYS A 20 1.97 -12.10 -11.99
CA LYS A 20 1.92 -12.50 -13.41
C LYS A 20 1.30 -13.89 -13.59
N ALA A 21 1.49 -14.79 -12.63
CA ALA A 21 0.88 -16.12 -12.62
C ALA A 21 -0.59 -16.12 -12.14
N GLY A 22 -1.14 -14.97 -11.71
CA GLY A 22 -2.48 -14.88 -11.14
C GLY A 22 -2.57 -15.38 -9.69
N GLU A 23 -1.45 -15.68 -9.05
CA GLU A 23 -1.36 -16.16 -7.67
C GLU A 23 -1.37 -14.98 -6.67
N ILE A 24 -2.43 -14.18 -6.73
CA ILE A 24 -2.52 -12.88 -6.04
C ILE A 24 -2.28 -12.98 -4.52
N GLU A 25 -2.83 -14.00 -3.85
CA GLU A 25 -2.64 -14.16 -2.40
C GLU A 25 -1.18 -14.38 -1.99
N LYS A 26 -0.40 -15.08 -2.82
CA LYS A 26 1.04 -15.27 -2.58
C LYS A 26 1.82 -13.98 -2.80
N ALA A 27 1.42 -13.18 -3.80
CA ALA A 27 2.00 -11.86 -4.00
C ALA A 27 1.70 -10.92 -2.83
N ILE A 28 0.45 -10.89 -2.35
CA ILE A 28 0.03 -10.11 -1.17
C ILE A 28 0.91 -10.47 0.03
N ALA A 29 1.08 -11.77 0.33
CA ALA A 29 1.87 -12.21 1.48
C ALA A 29 3.30 -11.65 1.47
N LEU A 30 3.98 -11.68 0.31
CA LEU A 30 5.34 -11.16 0.15
C LEU A 30 5.41 -9.63 0.26
N TYR A 31 4.45 -8.93 -0.34
CA TYR A 31 4.39 -7.47 -0.21
C TYR A 31 4.07 -7.03 1.23
N GLU A 32 3.20 -7.75 1.93
CA GLU A 32 2.84 -7.46 3.33
C GLU A 32 4.05 -7.64 4.27
N GLU A 33 4.87 -8.66 4.01
CA GLU A 33 6.11 -8.86 4.74
C GLU A 33 7.06 -7.66 4.56
N ASN A 34 7.21 -7.16 3.34
CA ASN A 34 8.03 -5.98 3.04
C ASN A 34 7.53 -4.71 3.76
N ILE A 35 6.22 -4.42 3.74
CA ILE A 35 5.72 -3.22 4.41
C ILE A 35 5.71 -3.35 5.94
N THR A 36 5.71 -4.57 6.47
CA THR A 36 5.85 -4.84 7.90
C THR A 36 7.29 -4.57 8.38
N GLU A 37 8.27 -4.86 7.53
CA GLU A 37 9.68 -4.53 7.76
C GLU A 37 10.05 -3.08 7.40
N GLY A 38 9.09 -2.25 6.96
CA GLY A 38 9.33 -0.83 6.66
C GLY A 38 10.15 -0.61 5.37
N PHE A 39 9.87 -1.37 4.31
CA PHE A 39 10.50 -1.21 3.00
C PHE A 39 10.60 0.26 2.57
N LYS A 40 11.79 0.75 2.25
CA LYS A 40 12.01 2.16 1.89
C LYS A 40 11.52 2.52 0.47
N GLY A 41 11.32 1.52 -0.38
CA GLY A 41 10.77 1.71 -1.73
C GLY A 41 9.23 1.77 -1.75
N ASN A 42 8.67 2.28 -2.85
CA ASN A 42 7.22 2.44 -3.00
C ASN A 42 6.51 1.20 -3.56
N HIS A 43 7.24 0.25 -4.16
CA HIS A 43 6.63 -0.82 -4.98
C HIS A 43 5.60 -1.65 -4.20
N SER A 44 5.96 -2.18 -3.03
CA SER A 44 5.05 -3.02 -2.23
C SER A 44 3.79 -2.26 -1.81
N TYR A 45 3.93 -1.00 -1.37
CA TYR A 45 2.79 -0.14 -1.03
C TYR A 45 1.89 0.15 -2.23
N ASP A 46 2.48 0.43 -3.40
CA ASP A 46 1.74 0.71 -4.61
C ASP A 46 0.90 -0.48 -5.08
N ARG A 47 1.52 -1.68 -5.09
CA ARG A 47 0.86 -2.92 -5.50
C ARG A 47 -0.23 -3.33 -4.52
N LEU A 48 0.06 -3.38 -3.20
CA LEU A 48 -0.94 -3.75 -2.20
C LEU A 48 -2.15 -2.82 -2.22
N ALA A 49 -1.95 -1.50 -2.24
CA ALA A 49 -3.07 -0.57 -2.29
C ALA A 49 -3.86 -0.68 -3.60
N ALA A 50 -3.25 -1.07 -4.73
CA ALA A 50 -3.98 -1.35 -5.97
C ALA A 50 -4.78 -2.67 -5.89
N ILE A 51 -4.19 -3.73 -5.33
CA ILE A 51 -4.83 -5.04 -5.16
C ILE A 51 -6.04 -4.91 -4.23
N TYR A 52 -5.87 -4.34 -3.04
CA TYR A 52 -6.95 -4.18 -2.07
C TYR A 52 -8.08 -3.29 -2.58
N LYS A 53 -7.75 -2.21 -3.31
CA LYS A 53 -8.76 -1.40 -4.01
C LYS A 53 -9.60 -2.23 -4.97
N ASN A 54 -8.96 -3.07 -5.80
CA ASN A 54 -9.65 -3.91 -6.78
C ASN A 54 -10.52 -4.98 -6.12
N GLN A 55 -10.13 -5.45 -4.92
CA GLN A 55 -10.91 -6.36 -4.10
C GLN A 55 -12.03 -5.67 -3.29
N LEU A 56 -12.14 -4.34 -3.36
CA LEU A 56 -13.00 -3.51 -2.50
C LEU A 56 -12.71 -3.67 -1.00
N ASP A 57 -11.51 -4.12 -0.65
CA ASP A 57 -11.00 -4.19 0.71
C ASP A 57 -10.41 -2.83 1.10
N LEU A 58 -11.31 -1.88 1.35
CA LEU A 58 -10.95 -0.49 1.65
C LEU A 58 -10.24 -0.36 3.00
N GLU A 59 -10.51 -1.27 3.94
CA GLU A 59 -9.81 -1.38 5.21
C GLU A 59 -8.31 -1.60 5.01
N ASN A 60 -7.94 -2.60 4.21
CA ASN A 60 -6.53 -2.87 3.94
C ASN A 60 -5.89 -1.85 2.99
N GLU A 61 -6.62 -1.32 2.00
CA GLU A 61 -6.12 -0.22 1.17
C GLU A 61 -5.70 0.98 2.05
N ILE A 62 -6.57 1.41 2.96
CA ILE A 62 -6.32 2.54 3.87
C ILE A 62 -5.09 2.25 4.76
N ARG A 63 -5.04 1.08 5.42
CA ARG A 63 -3.92 0.67 6.28
C ARG A 63 -2.58 0.73 5.56
N VAL A 64 -2.52 0.23 4.32
CA VAL A 64 -1.29 0.21 3.51
C VAL A 64 -0.88 1.64 3.15
N LEU A 65 -1.82 2.50 2.77
CA LEU A 65 -1.55 3.90 2.44
C LEU A 65 -1.06 4.69 3.65
N GLU A 66 -1.61 4.45 4.83
CA GLU A 66 -1.13 5.04 6.09
C GLU A 66 0.31 4.61 6.41
N LYS A 67 0.63 3.31 6.27
CA LYS A 67 2.01 2.82 6.44
C LYS A 67 2.98 3.47 5.43
N ALA A 68 2.56 3.62 4.17
CA ALA A 68 3.37 4.28 3.14
C ALA A 68 3.65 5.74 3.52
N ILE A 69 2.66 6.46 4.04
CA ILE A 69 2.81 7.84 4.49
C ILE A 69 3.84 7.95 5.60
N ILE A 70 3.79 7.08 6.62
CA ILE A 70 4.75 7.08 7.73
C ILE A 70 6.20 6.92 7.21
N VAL A 71 6.43 5.95 6.31
CA VAL A 71 7.76 5.73 5.71
C VAL A 71 8.21 6.94 4.89
N TYR A 72 7.32 7.50 4.05
CA TYR A 72 7.68 8.62 3.21
C TYR A 72 7.77 9.96 3.94
N GLU A 73 7.17 10.11 5.13
CA GLU A 73 7.43 11.23 6.03
C GLU A 73 8.86 11.18 6.57
N ALA A 74 9.34 10.00 6.99
CA ALA A 74 10.73 9.81 7.39
C ALA A 74 11.70 10.08 6.23
N ILE A 75 11.45 9.51 5.05
CA ILE A 75 12.28 9.75 3.85
C ILE A 75 12.28 11.23 3.48
N THR A 76 11.16 11.95 3.58
CA THR A 76 11.09 13.38 3.24
C THR A 76 11.94 14.25 4.18
N ILE A 77 12.13 13.81 5.43
CA ILE A 77 13.02 14.50 6.38
C ILE A 77 14.48 14.35 5.95
N GLU A 78 14.87 13.17 5.48
CA GLU A 78 16.24 12.85 5.04
C GLU A 78 16.55 13.40 3.63
N ASP A 79 15.65 13.15 2.68
CA ASP A 79 15.69 13.62 1.30
C ASP A 79 14.30 14.12 0.86
N ARG A 80 14.14 15.44 0.95
CA ARG A 80 12.89 16.10 0.56
C ARG A 80 12.57 15.94 -0.93
N ILE A 81 13.57 15.93 -1.81
CA ILE A 81 13.34 15.87 -3.26
C ILE A 81 12.81 14.48 -3.62
N GLU A 82 13.38 13.44 -3.02
CA GLU A 82 12.92 12.08 -3.23
C GLU A 82 11.55 11.80 -2.58
N GLY A 83 11.37 12.23 -1.32
CA GLY A 83 10.23 11.84 -0.49
C GLY A 83 8.94 12.58 -0.83
N LEU A 84 9.01 13.90 -1.04
CA LEU A 84 7.83 14.77 -1.11
C LEU A 84 6.84 14.38 -2.23
N PRO A 85 7.26 14.06 -3.47
CA PRO A 85 6.32 13.68 -4.53
C PRO A 85 5.56 12.39 -4.19
N LYS A 86 6.26 11.40 -3.63
CA LYS A 86 5.66 10.09 -3.27
C LYS A 86 4.73 10.24 -2.07
N LEU A 87 5.13 11.02 -1.06
CA LEU A 87 4.30 11.35 0.11
C LEU A 87 2.97 11.99 -0.31
N PHE A 88 3.01 13.02 -1.17
CA PHE A 88 1.80 13.68 -1.66
C PHE A 88 0.89 12.72 -2.41
N ARG A 89 1.46 11.86 -3.27
CA ARG A 89 0.70 10.83 -4.00
C ARG A 89 0.00 9.85 -3.05
N PHE A 90 0.65 9.40 -1.98
CA PHE A 90 0.02 8.49 -1.01
C PHE A 90 -1.08 9.17 -0.20
N LYS A 91 -0.89 10.43 0.23
CA LYS A 91 -1.94 11.23 0.91
C LYS A 91 -3.18 11.41 0.03
N ASN A 92 -3.00 11.72 -1.25
CA ASN A 92 -4.13 11.85 -2.20
C ASN A 92 -4.87 10.53 -2.43
N ARG A 93 -4.16 9.40 -2.43
CA ARG A 93 -4.78 8.07 -2.54
C ARG A 93 -5.58 7.74 -1.28
N LEU A 94 -5.03 8.04 -0.11
CA LEU A 94 -5.67 7.81 1.18
C LEU A 94 -7.01 8.57 1.27
N GLU A 95 -7.01 9.85 0.92
CA GLU A 95 -8.22 10.67 0.90
C GLU A 95 -9.32 10.05 0.02
N LYS A 96 -8.95 9.58 -1.18
CA LYS A 96 -9.89 8.92 -2.10
C LYS A 96 -10.42 7.59 -1.55
N ALA A 97 -9.59 6.79 -0.90
CA ALA A 97 -10.00 5.52 -0.31
C ALA A 97 -10.99 5.75 0.86
N ILE A 98 -10.71 6.74 1.71
CA ILE A 98 -11.60 7.15 2.81
C ILE A 98 -12.95 7.66 2.28
N GLU A 99 -12.94 8.54 1.27
CA GLU A 99 -14.18 9.05 0.69
C GLU A 99 -15.00 7.92 0.04
N THR A 100 -14.34 7.00 -0.67
CA THR A 100 -14.99 5.80 -1.23
C THR A 100 -15.66 4.96 -0.14
N LYS A 101 -14.95 4.70 0.97
CA LYS A 101 -15.47 3.94 2.12
C LYS A 101 -16.70 4.61 2.74
N LYS A 102 -16.66 5.94 2.90
CA LYS A 102 -17.76 6.74 3.41
C LYS A 102 -18.99 6.67 2.50
N GLN A 103 -18.79 6.78 1.18
CA GLN A 103 -19.86 6.69 0.19
C GLN A 103 -20.53 5.31 0.22
N LEU A 104 -19.75 4.23 0.22
CA LEU A 104 -20.28 2.86 0.31
C LEU A 104 -21.06 2.63 1.62
N THR A 105 -20.56 3.16 2.74
CA THR A 105 -21.25 3.07 4.04
C THR A 105 -22.59 3.81 4.00
N LYS A 106 -22.64 5.00 3.41
CA LYS A 106 -23.88 5.78 3.25
C LYS A 106 -24.88 5.04 2.35
N GLN A 107 -24.42 4.49 1.23
CA GLN A 107 -25.26 3.73 0.29
C GLN A 107 -25.85 2.47 0.96
N LYS A 108 -25.05 1.72 1.73
CA LYS A 108 -25.53 0.55 2.48
C LYS A 108 -26.64 0.93 3.47
N LYS A 109 -26.45 2.01 4.24
CA LYS A 109 -27.46 2.52 5.18
C LYS A 109 -28.76 2.97 4.48
N ALA A 110 -28.66 3.57 3.30
CA ALA A 110 -29.82 4.01 2.53
C ALA A 110 -30.65 2.83 1.98
N LYS A 111 -30.01 1.72 1.59
CA LYS A 111 -30.69 0.51 1.11
C LYS A 111 -31.38 -0.31 2.22
N LEU A 112 -31.02 -0.07 3.48
CA LEU A 112 -31.58 -0.74 4.66
C LEU A 112 -32.77 0.01 5.27
N LYS A 113 -33.11 1.19 4.75
CA LYS A 113 -34.28 1.99 5.14
C LYS A 113 -35.37 1.84 4.07
#